data_AF-A0A6B3FLD1-F1
#
_entry.id   AF-A0A6B3FLD1-F1
#
_cell.length_a   1.000
_cell.length_b   1.000
_cell.length_c   1.000
_cell.angle_alpha   90.00
_cell.angle_beta   90.00
_cell.angle_gamma   90.00
#
_symmetry.space_group_name_H-M   'P 1'
#
loop_
_entity.id
_entity.type
_entity.pdbx_description
1 polymer ?
#
loop_
_entity_poly.entity_id
_entity_poly.type
_entity_poly.pdbx_seq_one_letter_code
_entity_poly.pdbx_strand_id
1 'polypeptide(L)'
;MTSAHVDEGQVDKGQPGGNAGDAGAGGEGYQRGLGARQIQMIAIGGAIGTGLFLGAGKAIDRAGPSLILAYVIAGLVIFFIMRALGELLMYRPVS
;
A
#
# COMPACT_ATOMS: atom_id res chain seq x y z
N MET A 1 22.48 -60.63 -34.86
CA MET A 1 21.50 -59.83 -35.63
C MET A 1 20.71 -59.02 -34.61
N THR A 2 20.98 -57.71 -34.56
CA THR A 2 20.18 -56.57 -34.06
C THR A 2 19.02 -56.86 -33.08
N SER A 3 18.87 -56.21 -31.94
CA SER A 3 18.76 -54.75 -31.74
C SER A 3 18.92 -54.48 -30.23
N ALA A 4 19.84 -53.64 -29.77
CA ALA A 4 19.64 -52.19 -29.59
C ALA A 4 18.40 -51.84 -28.74
N HIS A 5 18.60 -51.74 -27.43
CA HIS A 5 17.74 -51.01 -26.50
C HIS A 5 18.68 -50.10 -25.69
N VAL A 6 19.15 -49.03 -26.32
CA VAL A 6 18.75 -47.63 -26.09
C VAL A 6 18.91 -47.24 -24.63
N ASP A 7 20.04 -46.56 -24.43
CA ASP A 7 20.49 -45.75 -23.30
C ASP A 7 19.50 -44.60 -23.04
N GLU A 8 18.79 -44.66 -21.92
CA GLU A 8 18.02 -43.53 -21.42
C GLU A 8 18.96 -42.63 -20.63
N GLY A 9 19.48 -41.62 -21.33
CA GLY A 9 20.25 -40.53 -20.76
C GLY A 9 19.54 -39.95 -19.55
N GLN A 10 20.18 -40.14 -18.39
CA GLN A 10 19.84 -39.47 -17.15
C GLN A 10 19.92 -37.96 -17.38
N VAL A 11 18.74 -37.35 -17.50
CA VAL A 11 18.59 -35.89 -17.60
C VAL A 11 19.03 -35.28 -16.27
N ASP A 12 20.23 -34.72 -16.28
CA ASP A 12 20.79 -33.86 -15.25
C ASP A 12 19.82 -32.70 -14.97
N LYS A 13 19.09 -32.80 -13.86
CA LYS A 13 18.35 -31.66 -13.32
C LYS A 13 19.36 -30.74 -12.64
N GLY A 14 19.96 -29.86 -13.45
CA GLY A 14 20.68 -28.70 -12.97
C GLY A 14 19.80 -27.90 -12.01
N GLN A 15 20.16 -27.96 -10.74
CA GLN A 15 19.71 -27.05 -9.70
C GLN A 15 20.33 -25.67 -9.96
N PRO A 16 19.56 -24.57 -10.04
CA PRO A 16 20.12 -23.25 -9.79
C PRO A 16 19.45 -22.58 -8.59
N GLY A 17 20.27 -22.24 -7.60
CA GLY A 17 20.12 -21.01 -6.83
C GLY A 17 19.07 -21.03 -5.72
N GLY A 18 19.47 -21.49 -4.54
CA GLY A 18 18.88 -20.99 -3.31
C GLY A 18 19.15 -19.49 -3.19
N ASN A 19 18.09 -18.68 -3.27
CA ASN A 19 18.18 -17.27 -2.95
C ASN A 19 17.85 -17.10 -1.47
N ALA A 20 18.91 -17.02 -0.67
CA ALA A 20 18.86 -16.55 0.71
C ALA A 20 18.34 -15.10 0.69
N GLY A 21 17.07 -14.96 1.06
CA GLY A 21 16.37 -13.69 1.17
C GLY A 21 15.00 -13.86 1.82
N ASP A 22 14.86 -14.86 2.70
CA ASP A 22 13.79 -14.93 3.67
C ASP A 22 14.08 -13.92 4.77
N ALA A 23 13.45 -12.75 4.67
CA ALA A 23 13.39 -11.77 5.73
C ALA A 23 12.04 -11.04 5.66
N GLY A 24 10.99 -11.69 6.18
CA GLY A 24 9.77 -11.00 6.60
C GLY A 24 8.49 -11.76 6.31
N ALA A 25 8.12 -12.66 7.20
CA ALA A 25 6.85 -13.39 7.22
C ALA A 25 5.61 -12.46 7.21
N GLY A 26 4.56 -12.88 6.49
CA GLY A 26 3.21 -12.28 6.55
C GLY A 26 2.30 -12.46 5.33
N GLY A 27 2.74 -13.11 4.26
CA GLY A 27 1.96 -13.28 3.02
C GLY A 27 0.96 -14.44 3.03
N GLU A 28 0.10 -14.54 4.05
CA GLU A 28 -0.96 -15.54 4.06
C GLU A 28 -2.19 -15.02 3.26
N GLY A 29 -2.34 -15.45 2.01
CA GLY A 29 -3.65 -15.67 1.37
C GLY A 29 -4.66 -14.51 1.25
N TYR A 30 -4.31 -13.25 1.44
CA TYR A 30 -5.26 -12.14 1.33
C TYR A 30 -5.60 -11.81 -0.12
N GLN A 31 -6.87 -11.97 -0.49
CA GLN A 31 -7.39 -11.54 -1.79
C GLN A 31 -7.66 -10.04 -1.77
N ARG A 32 -7.21 -9.34 -2.81
CA ARG A 32 -7.47 -7.89 -2.98
C ARG A 32 -8.96 -7.69 -3.27
N GLY A 33 -9.76 -7.49 -2.21
CA GLY A 33 -11.23 -7.44 -2.28
C GLY A 33 -11.86 -6.07 -2.03
N LEU A 34 -11.08 -5.06 -1.62
CA LEU A 34 -11.59 -3.70 -1.42
C LEU A 34 -11.58 -2.93 -2.74
N GLY A 35 -12.76 -2.57 -3.22
CA GLY A 35 -12.93 -1.70 -4.37
C GLY A 35 -12.58 -0.24 -4.04
N ALA A 36 -12.38 0.56 -5.09
CA ALA A 36 -12.02 1.97 -4.96
C ALA A 36 -13.01 2.78 -4.10
N ARG A 37 -14.31 2.46 -4.16
CA ARG A 37 -15.34 3.12 -3.36
C ARG A 37 -15.21 2.80 -1.87
N GLN A 38 -14.96 1.54 -1.49
CA GLN A 38 -14.74 1.20 -0.08
C GLN A 38 -13.49 1.91 0.47
N ILE A 39 -12.42 1.95 -0.32
CA ILE A 39 -11.18 2.64 0.07
C ILE A 39 -11.41 4.14 0.27
N GLN A 40 -12.15 4.80 -0.63
CA GLN A 40 -12.52 6.21 -0.44
C GLN A 40 -13.39 6.44 0.80
N MET A 41 -14.36 5.57 1.07
CA MET A 41 -15.20 5.67 2.27
C MET A 41 -14.37 5.53 3.56
N ILE A 42 -13.38 4.64 3.58
CA ILE A 42 -12.44 4.50 4.70
C ILE A 42 -11.63 5.80 4.87
N ALA A 43 -11.10 6.36 3.78
CA ALA A 43 -10.34 7.61 3.82
C ALA A 43 -11.17 8.78 4.35
N ILE A 44 -12.41 8.95 3.86
CA ILE A 44 -13.33 10.00 4.31
C ILE A 44 -13.70 9.80 5.78
N GLY A 45 -14.00 8.57 6.18
CA GLY A 45 -14.34 8.24 7.57
C GLY A 45 -13.20 8.54 8.54
N GLY A 46 -11.96 8.19 8.16
CA GLY A 46 -10.77 8.53 8.95
C GLY A 46 -10.53 10.04 9.06
N ALA A 47 -10.59 10.76 7.94
CA ALA A 47 -10.38 12.20 7.90
C ALA A 47 -11.41 12.99 8.72
N ILE A 48 -12.70 12.61 8.67
CA ILE A 48 -13.75 13.26 9.46
C ILE A 48 -13.65 12.84 10.94
N GLY A 49 -13.44 11.56 11.23
CA GLY A 49 -13.43 11.02 12.59
C GLY A 49 -12.25 11.50 13.44
N THR A 50 -11.02 11.17 13.06
CA THR A 50 -9.83 11.56 13.83
C THR A 50 -9.32 12.94 13.47
N GLY A 51 -9.48 13.36 12.21
CA GLY A 51 -9.04 14.68 11.74
C GLY A 51 -9.93 15.80 12.27
N LEU A 52 -11.17 15.88 11.79
CA LEU A 52 -12.08 16.99 12.13
C LEU A 52 -12.68 16.85 13.53
N PHE A 53 -13.20 15.69 13.92
CA PHE A 53 -13.94 15.58 15.18
C PHE A 53 -13.02 15.55 16.41
N LEU A 54 -12.02 14.67 16.44
CA LEU A 54 -11.06 14.61 17.54
C LEU A 54 -10.16 15.84 17.58
N GLY A 55 -9.77 16.39 16.43
CA GLY A 55 -8.89 17.55 16.30
C GLY A 55 -9.58 18.90 16.54
N ALA A 56 -10.75 19.14 15.92
CA ALA A 56 -11.40 20.45 16.01
C ALA A 56 -11.99 20.72 17.41
N GLY A 57 -12.43 19.71 18.16
CA GLY A 57 -13.08 19.92 19.46
C GLY A 57 -12.26 20.76 20.45
N LYS A 58 -10.96 20.50 20.55
CA LYS A 58 -10.04 21.32 21.39
C LYS A 58 -9.47 22.52 20.64
N ALA A 59 -9.37 22.46 19.32
CA ALA A 59 -8.79 23.51 18.51
C ALA A 59 -9.73 24.72 18.35
N ILE A 60 -11.05 24.51 18.36
CA ILE A 60 -12.06 25.59 18.28
C ILE A 60 -11.98 26.49 19.51
N ASP A 61 -11.89 25.90 20.70
CA ASP A 61 -11.79 26.65 21.95
C ASP A 61 -10.52 27.53 22.02
N ARG A 62 -9.41 27.04 21.46
CA ARG A 62 -8.12 27.74 21.47
C ARG A 62 -7.94 28.76 20.35
N ALA A 63 -8.40 28.46 19.14
CA ALA A 63 -8.14 29.28 17.95
C ALA A 63 -9.34 30.16 17.54
N GLY A 64 -10.55 29.86 18.04
CA GLY A 64 -11.76 30.57 17.66
C GLY A 64 -12.05 30.49 16.15
N PRO A 65 -12.70 31.49 15.55
CA PRO A 65 -13.09 31.49 14.13
C PRO A 65 -11.91 31.35 13.16
N SER A 66 -10.70 31.72 13.60
CA SER A 66 -9.48 31.60 12.80
C SER A 66 -9.09 30.15 12.47
N LEU A 67 -9.67 29.18 13.18
CA LEU A 67 -9.43 27.76 12.95
C LEU A 67 -9.75 27.34 11.50
N ILE A 68 -10.78 27.92 10.90
CA ILE A 68 -11.15 27.63 9.51
C ILE A 68 -9.99 28.00 8.58
N LEU A 69 -9.40 29.18 8.78
CA LEU A 69 -8.26 29.64 7.99
C LEU A 69 -7.04 28.75 8.20
N ALA A 70 -6.76 28.35 9.44
CA ALA A 70 -5.68 27.43 9.76
C ALA A 70 -5.87 26.05 9.07
N TYR A 71 -7.10 25.52 9.05
CA TYR A 71 -7.42 24.27 8.35
C TYR A 71 -7.29 24.38 6.84
N VAL A 72 -7.65 25.52 6.24
CA VAL A 72 -7.46 25.75 4.80
C VAL A 72 -5.97 25.77 4.45
N ILE A 73 -5.16 26.50 5.20
CA ILE A 73 -3.70 26.58 4.96
C ILE A 73 -3.04 25.22 5.17
N ALA A 74 -3.33 24.55 6.29
CA ALA A 74 -2.79 23.22 6.58
C ALA A 74 -3.24 22.19 5.54
N GLY A 75 -4.52 22.22 5.15
CA GLY A 75 -5.08 21.36 4.11
C GLY A 75 -4.40 21.57 2.76
N LEU A 76 -4.03 22.80 2.42
CA LEU A 76 -3.33 23.12 1.17
C LEU A 76 -1.90 22.53 1.16
N VAL A 77 -1.18 22.58 2.28
CA VAL A 77 0.12 21.91 2.42
C VAL A 77 -0.04 20.39 2.32
N ILE A 78 -1.01 19.81 3.03
CA ILE A 78 -1.29 18.36 3.00
C ILE A 78 -1.70 17.91 1.59
N PHE A 79 -2.44 18.74 0.84
CA PHE A 79 -2.82 18.46 -0.54
C PHE A 79 -1.60 18.27 -1.45
N PHE A 80 -0.59 19.13 -1.34
CA PHE A 80 0.65 18.96 -2.11
C PHE A 80 1.41 17.70 -1.73
N ILE A 81 1.48 17.37 -0.43
CA ILE A 81 2.08 16.13 0.04
C ILE A 81 1.35 14.93 -0.54
N MET A 82 0.02 14.93 -0.49
CA MET A 82 -0.80 13.83 -1.02
C MET A 82 -0.70 13.70 -2.54
N ARG A 83 -0.56 14.82 -3.26
CA ARG A 83 -0.30 14.83 -4.70
C ARG A 83 1.02 14.13 -5.03
N ALA A 84 2.08 14.42 -4.28
CA ALA A 84 3.38 13.78 -4.44
C ALA A 84 3.36 12.28 -4.05
N LEU A 85 2.69 11.94 -2.94
CA LEU A 85 2.51 10.55 -2.52
C LEU A 85 1.73 9.74 -3.57
N GLY A 86 0.71 10.33 -4.21
CA GLY A 86 -0.03 9.69 -5.30
C GLY A 86 0.86 9.36 -6.50
N GLU A 87 1.79 10.26 -6.86
CA GLU A 87 2.77 10.00 -7.92
C GLU A 87 3.74 8.88 -7.53
N LEU A 88 4.16 8.83 -6.27
CA LEU A 88 5.05 7.81 -5.73
C LEU A 88 4.39 6.43 -5.68
N LEU A 89 3.12 6.38 -5.28
CA LEU A 89 2.31 5.15 -5.24
C LEU A 89 2.02 4.60 -6.65
N MET A 90 1.87 5.48 -7.64
CA MET A 90 1.72 5.06 -9.04
C MET A 90 3.04 4.53 -9.62
N TYR A 91 4.18 5.10 -9.20
CA TYR A 91 5.50 4.67 -9.67
C TYR A 91 5.89 3.27 -9.17
N ARG A 92 5.48 2.89 -7.96
CA ARG A 92 5.73 1.55 -7.37
C ARG A 92 4.39 0.87 -7.05
N PRO A 93 3.69 0.33 -8.07
CA PRO A 93 2.46 -0.39 -7.83
C PRO A 93 2.78 -1.66 -7.03
N VAL A 94 2.26 -1.74 -5.80
CA VAL A 94 2.32 -2.96 -5.00
C VAL A 94 1.29 -3.94 -5.55
N SER A 95 1.77 -4.88 -6.35
CA SER A 95 1.00 -5.94 -6.99
C SER A 95 0.74 -7.10 -6.05
#